data_AF-P16598-F1
#
_entry.id   AF-P16598-F1
#
_cell.length_a   1.000
_cell.length_b   1.000
_cell.length_c   1.000
_cell.angle_alpha   90.00
_cell.angle_beta   90.00
_cell.angle_gamma   90.00
#
_symmetry.space_group_name_H-M   'P 1'
#
loop_
_entity.id
_entity.type
_entity.pdbx_description
1 polymer ?
#
loop_
_entity_poly.entity_id
_entity_poly.type
_entity_poly.pdbx_seq_one_letter_code
_entity_poly.pdbx_strand_id
1 'polypeptide(L)'
;MAKVPDLFEDLKNCYSENEEYSSAIDHLSLNQKSFYDASYGSLHENCTDKFVSLRTSETSKMSTFTFKESRVVVSATSNKGKILKKRRLSFNQPFTEDDLEAIAHDLEETIQPRSAPHSFQNNLRYKLIRIVKQEFIMNDSLNQNIYVDMDRIHLKAASLNDLQLEVKFDMYAYSSGGDDSKYPVTLKVSNTQLFVSAQGEDKPVLLKEIPETPKLITGSETDLIFFWEKINSKNYFTSAAFPELLIATKEQSQVHLARGLPSMIDFQIS
;
A
#
# COMPACT_ATOMS: atom_id res chain seq x y z
N MET A 1 -14.16 54.36 10.37
CA MET A 1 -14.02 53.54 11.58
C MET A 1 -14.56 52.16 11.27
N ALA A 2 -13.71 51.13 11.27
CA ALA A 2 -14.14 49.74 11.04
C ALA A 2 -14.59 49.12 12.37
N LYS A 3 -15.75 48.46 12.37
CA LYS A 3 -16.35 47.79 13.54
C LYS A 3 -15.53 46.53 13.84
N VAL A 4 -15.08 46.36 15.09
CA VAL A 4 -14.40 45.13 15.54
C VAL A 4 -15.45 44.02 15.63
N PRO A 5 -15.28 42.88 14.93
CA PRO A 5 -16.20 41.74 15.04
C PRO A 5 -16.19 41.17 16.46
N ASP A 6 -17.38 40.95 17.02
CA ASP A 6 -17.55 40.27 18.30
C ASP A 6 -17.61 38.76 18.05
N LEU A 7 -16.58 38.04 18.51
CA LEU A 7 -16.44 36.59 18.32
C LEU A 7 -17.65 35.80 18.86
N PHE A 8 -18.36 36.33 19.86
CA PHE A 8 -19.51 35.64 20.46
C PHE A 8 -20.80 35.79 19.63
N GLU A 9 -20.99 36.92 18.96
CA GLU A 9 -22.13 37.13 18.07
C GLU A 9 -21.95 36.36 16.75
N ASP A 10 -20.72 36.30 16.22
CA ASP A 10 -20.45 35.56 14.98
C ASP A 10 -20.63 34.04 15.13
N LEU A 11 -20.40 33.48 16.34
CA LEU A 11 -20.60 32.06 16.63
C LEU A 11 -22.06 31.65 16.81
N LYS A 12 -22.97 32.58 17.17
CA LYS A 12 -24.41 32.27 17.27
C LYS A 12 -25.00 31.84 15.94
N ASN A 13 -24.48 32.36 14.83
CA ASN A 13 -24.96 32.03 13.49
C ASN A 13 -24.50 30.65 12.99
N CYS A 14 -23.60 29.96 13.71
CA CYS A 14 -23.13 28.63 13.32
C CYS A 14 -23.97 27.49 13.90
N TYR A 15 -24.92 27.76 14.80
CA TYR A 15 -25.84 26.76 15.30
C TYR A 15 -27.13 26.77 14.48
N SER A 16 -27.09 26.04 13.37
CA SER A 16 -28.32 25.55 12.75
C SER A 16 -28.93 24.52 13.70
N GLU A 17 -30.01 24.90 14.38
CA GLU A 17 -31.03 23.97 14.86
C GLU A 17 -31.34 22.97 13.73
N ASN A 18 -31.35 21.67 14.04
CA ASN A 18 -31.97 20.54 13.34
C ASN A 18 -31.11 19.28 13.51
N GLU A 19 -31.15 18.64 14.68
CA GLU A 19 -30.97 17.18 14.74
C GLU A 19 -31.71 16.66 15.99
N GLU A 20 -32.87 16.07 15.70
CA GLU A 20 -33.79 15.54 16.69
C GLU A 20 -33.22 14.33 17.43
N TYR A 21 -33.36 14.40 18.75
CA TYR A 21 -33.17 13.33 19.71
C TYR A 21 -33.95 12.05 19.33
N SER A 22 -33.30 10.89 19.40
CA SER A 22 -33.96 9.61 19.68
C SER A 22 -33.04 8.76 20.54
N SER A 23 -33.30 8.79 21.85
CA SER A 23 -32.73 7.92 22.88
C SER A 23 -33.85 7.03 23.41
N ALA A 24 -33.65 5.71 23.33
CA ALA A 24 -34.25 4.70 24.21
C ALA A 24 -33.87 3.31 23.68
N ILE A 25 -33.12 2.54 24.46
CA ILE A 25 -33.48 1.18 24.92
C ILE A 25 -32.28 0.63 25.70
N ASP A 26 -32.57 0.41 26.98
CA ASP A 26 -31.74 -0.12 28.05
C ASP A 26 -31.52 -1.65 27.95
N HIS A 27 -30.58 -2.11 28.79
CA HIS A 27 -30.41 -3.46 29.37
C HIS A 27 -29.52 -4.46 28.62
N LEU A 28 -28.30 -4.70 29.13
CA LEU A 28 -27.89 -5.97 29.78
C LEU A 28 -26.35 -6.12 29.89
N SER A 29 -25.86 -5.91 31.12
CA SER A 29 -24.87 -6.70 31.89
C SER A 29 -23.51 -7.10 31.29
N LEU A 30 -22.46 -6.62 31.99
CA LEU A 30 -21.03 -6.93 31.94
C LEU A 30 -20.67 -8.42 32.12
N ASN A 31 -19.55 -8.84 31.50
CA ASN A 31 -18.58 -9.77 32.09
C ASN A 31 -17.18 -9.56 31.43
N GLN A 32 -16.25 -8.92 32.15
CA GLN A 32 -14.82 -8.78 31.80
C GLN A 32 -14.01 -9.94 32.42
N LYS A 33 -13.08 -10.53 31.66
CA LYS A 33 -11.95 -11.31 32.21
C LYS A 33 -10.63 -10.91 31.53
N SER A 34 -9.59 -10.85 32.36
CA SER A 34 -8.27 -10.24 32.22
C SER A 34 -7.30 -10.96 31.26
N PHE A 35 -6.38 -10.19 30.65
CA PHE A 35 -5.36 -10.59 29.66
C PHE A 35 -3.94 -10.74 30.26
N TYR A 36 -3.68 -11.77 31.07
CA TYR A 36 -2.32 -12.24 31.33
C TYR A 36 -2.30 -13.77 31.25
N ASP A 37 -1.69 -14.32 30.20
CA ASP A 37 -1.02 -15.61 30.32
C ASP A 37 0.27 -15.56 29.51
N ALA A 38 1.36 -15.87 30.20
CA ALA A 38 2.73 -15.87 29.71
C ALA A 38 3.20 -17.32 29.72
N SER A 39 3.37 -17.92 28.56
CA SER A 39 4.02 -19.22 28.44
C SER A 39 4.83 -19.30 27.15
N TYR A 40 6.16 -19.19 27.33
CA TYR A 40 7.16 -19.65 26.38
C TYR A 40 6.95 -21.15 26.08
N GLY A 41 7.03 -21.55 24.82
CA GLY A 41 6.95 -22.96 24.41
C GLY A 41 7.60 -23.20 23.05
N SER A 42 8.47 -24.19 23.00
CA SER A 42 9.50 -24.49 22.00
C SER A 42 9.01 -25.07 20.66
N LEU A 43 9.74 -24.72 19.59
CA LEU A 43 10.29 -25.58 18.52
C LEU A 43 9.63 -26.95 18.20
N HIS A 44 9.31 -27.08 16.90
CA HIS A 44 9.56 -28.20 15.97
C HIS A 44 8.44 -29.23 15.66
N GLU A 45 8.24 -29.37 14.33
CA GLU A 45 7.99 -30.59 13.53
C GLU A 45 6.56 -31.05 13.17
N ASN A 46 6.29 -30.95 11.86
CA ASN A 46 5.57 -31.85 10.96
C ASN A 46 4.45 -32.74 11.53
N CYS A 47 3.21 -32.54 11.05
CA CYS A 47 2.46 -33.62 10.42
C CYS A 47 1.18 -33.12 9.74
N THR A 48 1.08 -33.41 8.44
CA THR A 48 -0.18 -33.53 7.70
C THR A 48 -1.09 -34.59 8.33
N ASP A 49 -2.38 -34.29 8.55
CA ASP A 49 -3.47 -35.07 7.95
C ASP A 49 -4.84 -34.40 8.12
N LYS A 50 -5.72 -34.72 7.16
CA LYS A 50 -7.14 -34.41 6.99
C LYS A 50 -7.95 -34.21 8.27
N PHE A 51 -8.83 -33.19 8.27
CA PHE A 51 -10.25 -33.37 8.59
C PHE A 51 -11.12 -32.33 7.85
N VAL A 52 -11.92 -32.86 6.91
CA VAL A 52 -13.13 -32.23 6.38
C VAL A 52 -14.26 -32.47 7.38
N SER A 53 -15.09 -31.47 7.71
CA SER A 53 -16.55 -31.54 7.62
C SER A 53 -17.26 -30.42 8.41
N LEU A 54 -18.42 -30.06 7.87
CA LEU A 54 -19.61 -29.43 8.49
C LEU A 54 -19.82 -27.91 8.32
N ARG A 55 -20.85 -27.66 7.50
CA ARG A 55 -21.62 -26.45 7.23
C ARG A 55 -22.11 -25.74 8.50
N THR A 56 -22.24 -24.41 8.45
CA THR A 56 -23.53 -23.66 8.42
C THR A 56 -23.33 -22.17 8.73
N SER A 57 -24.19 -21.35 8.12
CA SER A 57 -24.68 -20.03 8.57
C SER A 57 -23.80 -18.78 8.43
N GLU A 58 -24.16 -18.00 7.42
CA GLU A 58 -24.54 -16.58 7.46
C GLU A 58 -24.08 -15.63 8.59
N THR A 59 -23.84 -14.39 8.13
CA THR A 59 -23.83 -13.07 8.79
C THR A 59 -22.48 -12.42 9.08
N SER A 60 -22.48 -11.14 8.70
CA SER A 60 -21.42 -10.15 8.63
C SER A 60 -20.84 -9.79 9.99
N LYS A 61 -19.53 -9.51 10.03
CA LYS A 61 -18.89 -8.83 11.15
C LYS A 61 -18.25 -7.53 10.67
N MET A 62 -19.01 -6.46 10.85
CA MET A 62 -18.54 -5.07 10.79
C MET A 62 -17.64 -4.85 12.02
N SER A 63 -16.40 -4.41 11.80
CA SER A 63 -15.47 -4.11 12.90
C SER A 63 -15.86 -2.80 13.58
N THR A 64 -16.21 -2.88 14.85
CA THR A 64 -16.54 -1.76 15.75
C THR A 64 -15.29 -0.97 16.11
N PHE A 65 -15.12 0.23 15.54
CA PHE A 65 -14.13 1.21 15.99
C PHE A 65 -14.61 1.87 17.30
N THR A 66 -13.79 1.78 18.35
CA THR A 66 -14.02 2.46 19.63
C THR A 66 -13.35 3.84 19.59
N PHE A 67 -14.15 4.92 19.64
CA PHE A 67 -13.65 6.27 19.77
C PHE A 67 -13.14 6.51 21.20
N LYS A 68 -11.81 6.61 21.39
CA LYS A 68 -11.23 7.25 22.58
C LYS A 68 -11.41 8.76 22.44
N GLU A 69 -12.26 9.34 23.28
CA GLU A 69 -12.33 10.79 23.44
C GLU A 69 -10.94 11.33 23.79
N SER A 70 -10.50 12.34 23.07
CA SER A 70 -9.26 13.05 23.38
C SER A 70 -9.49 14.53 23.25
N ARG A 71 -9.23 15.25 24.34
CA ARG A 71 -9.20 16.71 24.31
C ARG A 71 -7.91 17.16 23.63
N VAL A 72 -8.08 18.09 22.70
CA VAL A 72 -7.00 18.73 21.94
C VAL A 72 -6.90 20.16 22.46
N VAL A 73 -5.73 20.56 22.95
CA VAL A 73 -5.41 21.96 23.20
C VAL A 73 -4.90 22.58 21.91
N VAL A 74 -5.47 23.73 21.54
CA VAL A 74 -5.06 24.53 20.38
C VAL A 74 -4.58 25.87 20.91
N SER A 75 -3.28 26.17 20.79
CA SER A 75 -2.76 27.51 21.05
C SER A 75 -2.93 28.36 19.80
N ALA A 76 -3.77 29.39 19.85
CA ALA A 76 -3.91 30.38 18.78
C ALA A 76 -2.98 31.57 19.07
N THR A 77 -1.90 31.72 18.32
CA THR A 77 -1.09 32.95 18.33
C THR A 77 -1.28 33.70 17.01
N SER A 78 -1.80 34.92 17.15
CA SER A 78 -1.56 36.14 16.37
C SER A 78 -1.29 36.03 14.85
N ASN A 79 -2.21 36.63 14.09
CA ASN A 79 -2.07 37.31 12.79
C ASN A 79 -1.44 36.64 11.55
N LYS A 80 -0.95 35.39 11.60
CA LYS A 80 -0.43 34.69 10.39
C LYS A 80 -0.92 33.27 10.14
N GLY A 81 -2.03 32.85 10.75
CA GLY A 81 -2.80 31.66 10.31
C GLY A 81 -2.07 30.32 10.34
N LYS A 82 -0.95 30.19 11.08
CA LYS A 82 -0.25 28.91 11.23
C LYS A 82 -0.81 28.13 12.42
N ILE A 83 -1.40 26.97 12.14
CA ILE A 83 -1.81 25.99 13.15
C ILE A 83 -0.55 25.25 13.63
N LEU A 84 -0.19 25.43 14.89
CA LEU A 84 0.90 24.69 15.55
C LEU A 84 0.31 23.44 16.28
N LYS A 85 1.09 22.35 16.26
CA LYS A 85 0.80 20.96 16.67
C LYS A 85 -0.37 20.75 17.66
N LYS A 86 -1.26 19.80 17.31
CA LYS A 86 -2.23 19.19 18.23
C LYS A 86 -1.52 18.11 19.07
N ARG A 87 -1.36 18.31 20.39
CA ARG A 87 -0.93 17.24 21.32
C ARG A 87 -2.16 16.52 21.88
N ARG A 88 -2.18 15.20 21.78
CA ARG A 88 -3.19 14.34 22.41
C ARG A 88 -2.67 14.02 23.82
N LEU A 89 -3.21 14.68 24.84
CA LEU A 89 -2.86 14.36 26.23
C LEU A 89 -3.75 13.20 26.70
N SER A 90 -3.12 12.09 27.10
CA SER A 90 -3.79 11.05 27.87
C SER A 90 -3.92 11.53 29.32
N PHE A 91 -5.15 11.62 29.83
CA PHE A 91 -5.44 11.90 31.23
C PHE A 91 -4.91 10.74 32.09
N ASN A 92 -3.79 10.93 32.78
CA ASN A 92 -3.40 10.17 33.97
C ASN A 92 -2.48 10.96 34.92
N GLN A 93 -2.30 12.27 34.71
CA GLN A 93 -1.42 13.07 35.54
C GLN A 93 -1.97 14.50 35.67
N PRO A 94 -2.06 15.07 36.90
CA PRO A 94 -2.44 16.47 37.08
C PRO A 94 -1.35 17.37 36.48
N PHE A 95 -1.76 18.35 35.69
CA PHE A 95 -0.86 19.35 35.11
C PHE A 95 -0.66 20.50 36.09
N THR A 96 0.58 20.93 36.23
CA THR A 96 1.01 22.14 36.93
C THR A 96 1.33 23.24 35.91
N GLU A 97 1.18 24.53 36.25
CA GLU A 97 1.50 25.66 35.36
C GLU A 97 2.95 25.58 34.83
N ASP A 98 3.88 25.06 35.64
CA ASP A 98 5.28 24.82 35.27
C ASP A 98 5.43 23.79 34.13
N ASP A 99 4.48 22.86 33.96
CA ASP A 99 4.51 21.89 32.85
C ASP A 99 4.22 22.57 31.49
N LEU A 100 3.60 23.76 31.48
CA LEU A 100 3.34 24.52 30.25
C LEU A 100 4.60 25.22 29.75
N GLU A 101 5.49 25.68 30.64
CA GLU A 101 6.75 26.33 30.25
C GLU A 101 7.78 25.33 29.71
N ALA A 102 7.83 24.10 30.24
CA ALA A 102 8.75 23.06 29.76
C ALA A 102 8.49 22.62 28.31
N ILE A 103 7.26 22.80 27.81
CA ILE A 103 6.87 22.41 26.45
C ILE A 103 7.50 23.31 25.38
N ALA A 104 7.91 24.53 25.72
CA ALA A 104 8.40 25.51 24.75
C ALA A 104 9.81 25.21 24.20
N HIS A 105 10.59 24.32 24.83
CA HIS A 105 12.02 24.21 24.58
C HIS A 105 12.51 22.88 23.98
N ASP A 106 11.65 21.90 23.74
CA ASP A 106 12.11 20.56 23.36
C ASP A 106 11.88 20.22 21.87
N LEU A 107 12.99 20.30 21.14
CA LEU A 107 13.46 19.59 19.93
C LEU A 107 12.47 19.23 18.80
N GLU A 108 12.87 19.65 17.60
CA GLU A 108 12.34 19.24 16.29
C GLU A 108 12.43 17.72 16.06
N GLU A 109 11.43 16.96 16.50
CA GLU A 109 11.16 15.63 15.94
C GLU A 109 9.97 15.69 14.97
N THR A 110 10.28 15.37 13.71
CA THR A 110 9.32 15.28 12.59
C THR A 110 8.65 13.91 12.62
N ILE A 111 7.40 13.85 13.09
CA ILE A 111 6.59 12.63 13.09
C ILE A 111 6.02 12.43 11.68
N GLN A 112 6.49 11.40 10.98
CA GLN A 112 5.89 10.90 9.73
C GLN A 112 4.54 10.22 10.05
N PRO A 113 3.42 10.60 9.41
CA PRO A 113 2.14 9.95 9.64
C PRO A 113 2.16 8.53 9.05
N ARG A 114 1.81 7.53 9.88
CA ARG A 114 1.58 6.15 9.43
C ARG A 114 0.37 6.14 8.50
N SER A 115 0.61 5.88 7.22
CA SER A 115 -0.38 5.95 6.13
C SER A 115 -1.61 5.11 6.44
N ALA A 116 -2.80 5.73 6.37
CA ALA A 116 -4.07 5.01 6.37
C ALA A 116 -4.16 4.11 5.11
N PRO A 117 -4.61 2.85 5.24
CA PRO A 117 -4.65 1.95 4.10
C PRO A 117 -5.83 2.27 3.16
N HIS A 118 -5.54 2.29 1.86
CA HIS A 118 -6.44 2.07 0.72
C HIS A 118 -7.37 3.16 0.16
N SER A 119 -7.21 4.45 0.48
CA SER A 119 -8.03 5.52 -0.16
C SER A 119 -7.26 6.60 -0.93
N PHE A 120 -5.93 6.50 -1.09
CA PHE A 120 -5.10 7.58 -1.69
C PHE A 120 -4.41 7.25 -3.03
N GLN A 121 -4.68 6.11 -3.66
CA GLN A 121 -4.03 5.78 -4.95
C GLN A 121 -4.46 6.69 -6.11
N ASN A 122 -5.66 7.30 -6.07
CA ASN A 122 -6.16 8.14 -7.17
C ASN A 122 -5.32 9.40 -7.45
N ASN A 123 -4.55 9.88 -6.46
CA ASN A 123 -3.72 11.07 -6.63
C ASN A 123 -2.28 10.76 -7.04
N LEU A 124 -1.89 9.48 -7.12
CA LEU A 124 -0.54 9.11 -7.52
C LEU A 124 -0.38 9.38 -9.03
N ARG A 125 0.69 10.10 -9.35
CA ARG A 125 1.09 10.42 -10.72
C ARG A 125 2.53 9.97 -10.90
N TYR A 126 2.74 9.15 -11.92
CA TYR A 126 4.05 8.68 -12.32
C TYR A 126 4.43 9.34 -13.63
N LYS A 127 5.49 10.17 -13.62
CA LYS A 127 5.96 10.85 -14.82
C LYS A 127 7.18 10.15 -15.39
N LEU A 128 7.15 9.81 -16.68
CA LEU A 128 8.24 9.17 -17.38
C LEU A 128 9.53 9.99 -17.26
N ILE A 129 10.62 9.33 -16.88
CA ILE A 129 11.95 9.94 -16.77
C ILE A 129 12.79 9.55 -17.98
N ARG A 130 13.05 8.24 -18.13
CA ARG A 130 13.95 7.69 -19.16
C ARG A 130 13.78 6.18 -19.28
N ILE A 131 14.34 5.62 -20.33
CA ILE A 131 14.63 4.18 -20.40
C ILE A 131 15.86 3.85 -19.54
N VAL A 132 15.80 2.74 -18.81
CA VAL A 132 16.83 2.29 -17.86
C VAL A 132 17.59 1.08 -18.40
N LYS A 133 16.87 0.13 -18.99
CA LYS A 133 17.42 -1.06 -19.65
C LYS A 133 16.67 -1.29 -20.95
N GLN A 134 17.39 -1.73 -21.97
CA GLN A 134 16.88 -2.06 -23.30
C GLN A 134 17.20 -3.51 -23.62
N GLU A 135 16.28 -4.17 -24.29
CA GLU A 135 16.43 -5.52 -24.83
C GLU A 135 17.00 -6.56 -23.85
N PHE A 136 16.70 -6.40 -22.56
CA PHE A 136 17.22 -7.30 -21.53
C PHE A 136 16.33 -8.52 -21.36
N ILE A 137 16.92 -9.58 -20.85
CA ILE A 137 16.26 -10.86 -20.60
C ILE A 137 16.05 -11.05 -19.10
N MET A 138 15.00 -11.78 -18.72
CA MET A 138 14.71 -12.14 -17.33
C MET A 138 14.61 -13.65 -17.16
N ASN A 139 15.46 -14.19 -16.31
CA ASN A 139 15.46 -15.60 -15.93
C ASN A 139 15.19 -15.74 -14.43
N ASP A 140 14.31 -16.66 -14.06
CA ASP A 140 14.03 -16.92 -12.65
C ASP A 140 15.16 -17.74 -11.98
N SER A 141 15.01 -18.00 -10.68
CA SER A 141 15.97 -18.80 -9.91
C SER A 141 16.04 -20.28 -10.29
N LEU A 142 15.09 -20.78 -11.10
CA LEU A 142 15.11 -22.10 -11.71
C LEU A 142 15.76 -22.09 -13.11
N ASN A 143 16.30 -20.95 -13.53
CA ASN A 143 16.84 -20.68 -14.87
C ASN A 143 15.80 -20.89 -15.99
N GLN A 144 14.53 -20.63 -15.70
CA GLN A 144 13.48 -20.61 -16.72
C GLN A 144 13.50 -19.29 -17.45
N ASN A 145 13.37 -19.37 -18.77
CA ASN A 145 13.26 -18.20 -19.63
C ASN A 145 11.79 -17.79 -19.74
N ILE A 146 11.54 -16.50 -19.86
CA ILE A 146 10.20 -15.96 -20.10
C ILE A 146 9.94 -15.87 -21.60
N TYR A 147 8.78 -16.33 -22.04
CA TYR A 147 8.33 -16.25 -23.43
C TYR A 147 6.85 -15.83 -23.53
N VAL A 148 6.43 -15.36 -24.70
CA VAL A 148 5.01 -15.05 -24.96
C VAL A 148 4.25 -16.35 -25.20
N ASP A 149 3.15 -16.54 -24.48
CA ASP A 149 2.28 -17.71 -24.64
C ASP A 149 1.58 -17.72 -26.01
N MET A 150 1.02 -18.86 -26.39
CA MET A 150 0.33 -19.03 -27.69
C MET A 150 -0.85 -18.07 -27.89
N ASP A 151 -1.47 -17.62 -26.79
CA ASP A 151 -2.58 -16.66 -26.83
C ASP A 151 -2.14 -15.21 -27.10
N ARG A 152 -0.82 -14.93 -27.07
CA ARG A 152 -0.22 -13.59 -27.26
C ARG A 152 -0.63 -12.54 -26.23
N ILE A 153 -1.32 -12.93 -25.18
CA ILE A 153 -1.82 -12.05 -24.13
C ILE A 153 -1.07 -12.29 -22.82
N HIS A 154 -0.56 -13.50 -22.61
CA HIS A 154 0.15 -13.87 -21.40
C HIS A 154 1.61 -14.19 -21.65
N LEU A 155 2.38 -14.14 -20.58
CA LEU A 155 3.76 -14.62 -20.53
C LEU A 155 3.77 -15.99 -19.84
N LYS A 156 4.69 -16.85 -20.25
CA LYS A 156 5.00 -18.13 -19.59
C LYS A 156 6.47 -18.23 -19.24
N ALA A 157 6.75 -19.04 -18.22
CA ALA A 157 8.11 -19.39 -17.82
C ALA A 157 8.34 -20.89 -18.03
N ALA A 158 9.41 -21.22 -18.76
CA ALA A 158 9.84 -22.60 -18.99
C ALA A 158 11.34 -22.64 -19.31
N SER A 159 11.97 -23.80 -19.12
CA SER A 159 13.27 -24.07 -19.73
C SER A 159 13.10 -24.19 -21.25
N LEU A 160 13.67 -23.26 -22.02
CA LEU A 160 13.58 -23.25 -23.49
C LEU A 160 14.81 -23.90 -24.12
N ASN A 161 14.58 -24.74 -25.13
CA ASN A 161 15.67 -25.26 -25.98
C ASN A 161 16.08 -24.26 -27.05
N ASP A 162 15.14 -23.43 -27.53
CA ASP A 162 15.37 -22.39 -28.53
C ASP A 162 15.31 -21.01 -27.86
N LEU A 163 16.48 -20.38 -27.73
CA LEU A 163 16.62 -19.06 -27.12
C LEU A 163 16.08 -17.92 -28.00
N GLN A 164 15.74 -18.18 -29.27
CA GLN A 164 15.09 -17.16 -30.11
C GLN A 164 13.66 -16.85 -29.68
N LEU A 165 13.03 -17.74 -28.90
CA LEU A 165 11.68 -17.57 -28.38
C LEU A 165 11.64 -16.73 -27.09
N GLU A 166 12.80 -16.42 -26.52
CA GLU A 166 12.93 -15.66 -25.29
C GLU A 166 12.48 -14.21 -25.48
N VAL A 167 11.66 -13.74 -24.55
CA VAL A 167 11.16 -12.36 -24.57
C VAL A 167 12.24 -11.42 -24.05
N LYS A 168 12.51 -10.40 -24.86
CA LYS A 168 13.31 -9.25 -24.47
C LYS A 168 12.41 -8.13 -23.96
N PHE A 169 12.87 -7.42 -22.94
CA PHE A 169 12.15 -6.34 -22.30
C PHE A 169 12.89 -5.01 -22.38
N ASP A 170 12.12 -3.93 -22.43
CA ASP A 170 12.55 -2.56 -22.21
C ASP A 170 11.96 -2.07 -20.88
N MET A 171 12.79 -1.43 -20.04
CA MET A 171 12.41 -0.95 -18.72
C MET A 171 12.44 0.57 -18.69
N TYR A 172 11.30 1.20 -18.45
CA TYR A 172 11.17 2.65 -18.37
C TYR A 172 10.97 3.08 -16.93
N ALA A 173 11.80 4.02 -16.45
CA ALA A 173 11.66 4.59 -15.12
C ALA A 173 10.72 5.79 -15.10
N TYR A 174 9.99 5.89 -13.99
CA TYR A 174 9.09 6.99 -13.69
C TYR A 174 9.52 7.68 -12.39
N SER A 175 9.06 8.91 -12.20
CA SER A 175 9.14 9.63 -10.92
C SER A 175 7.78 9.57 -10.26
N SER A 176 7.75 9.23 -8.97
CA SER A 176 6.54 9.35 -8.15
C SER A 176 6.56 10.74 -7.50
N GLY A 177 5.51 11.54 -7.66
CA GLY A 177 5.50 12.92 -7.14
C GLY A 177 5.47 13.07 -5.60
N GLY A 178 5.75 12.01 -4.83
CA GLY A 178 5.60 12.04 -3.37
C GLY A 178 6.33 10.95 -2.57
N ASP A 179 6.93 9.94 -3.21
CA ASP A 179 7.72 8.91 -2.54
C ASP A 179 8.89 8.46 -3.43
N ASP A 180 10.07 9.02 -3.17
CA ASP A 180 11.32 8.69 -3.87
C ASP A 180 12.00 7.43 -3.32
N SER A 181 11.44 6.79 -2.28
CA SER A 181 12.05 5.60 -1.67
C SER A 181 11.98 4.37 -2.57
N LYS A 182 11.01 4.33 -3.49
CA LYS A 182 10.82 3.24 -4.44
C LYS A 182 11.22 3.68 -5.84
N TYR A 183 11.63 2.71 -6.66
CA TYR A 183 12.01 2.96 -8.05
C TYR A 183 10.93 2.43 -9.01
N PRO A 184 9.91 3.24 -9.36
CA PRO A 184 8.80 2.79 -10.19
C PRO A 184 9.23 2.66 -11.66
N VAL A 185 8.91 1.51 -12.24
CA VAL A 185 9.21 1.16 -13.63
C VAL A 185 8.00 0.54 -14.31
N THR A 186 7.96 0.63 -15.63
CA THR A 186 7.10 -0.22 -16.48
C THR A 186 7.96 -1.19 -17.26
N LEU A 187 7.45 -2.39 -17.47
CA LEU A 187 8.08 -3.41 -18.31
C LEU A 187 7.34 -3.49 -19.65
N LYS A 188 8.07 -3.32 -20.73
CA LYS A 188 7.55 -3.38 -22.10
C LYS A 188 8.25 -4.51 -22.85
N VAL A 189 7.54 -5.30 -23.65
CA VAL A 189 8.17 -6.26 -24.56
C VAL A 189 8.86 -5.49 -25.68
N SER A 190 10.18 -5.68 -25.83
CA SER A 190 11.00 -4.95 -26.80
C SER A 190 10.48 -5.13 -28.22
N ASN A 191 10.59 -4.08 -29.04
CA ASN A 191 10.10 -4.06 -30.43
C ASN A 191 8.59 -4.31 -30.60
N THR A 192 7.80 -4.17 -29.54
CA THR A 192 6.32 -4.24 -29.60
C THR A 192 5.68 -3.00 -28.97
N GLN A 193 4.36 -3.02 -28.78
CA GLN A 193 3.60 -2.05 -28.00
C GLN A 193 2.97 -2.69 -26.76
N LEU A 194 3.48 -3.85 -26.34
CA LEU A 194 2.92 -4.63 -25.24
C LEU A 194 3.61 -4.30 -23.92
N PHE A 195 2.82 -3.85 -22.95
CA PHE A 195 3.27 -3.57 -21.59
C PHE A 195 2.74 -4.63 -20.63
N VAL A 196 3.56 -5.01 -19.66
CA VAL A 196 3.16 -5.95 -18.60
C VAL A 196 2.23 -5.23 -17.62
N SER A 197 1.09 -5.84 -17.31
CA SER A 197 0.08 -5.31 -16.40
C SER A 197 -0.35 -6.34 -15.35
N ALA A 198 -0.59 -5.85 -14.14
CA ALA A 198 -0.96 -6.63 -12.96
C ALA A 198 -2.47 -6.91 -12.87
N GLN A 199 -2.86 -8.15 -12.55
CA GLN A 199 -4.28 -8.52 -12.37
C GLN A 199 -4.70 -8.87 -10.92
N GLY A 200 -3.75 -9.10 -10.02
CA GLY A 200 -3.98 -9.55 -8.63
C GLY A 200 -3.31 -10.88 -8.33
N GLU A 201 -3.52 -11.38 -7.10
CA GLU A 201 -2.88 -12.60 -6.59
C GLU A 201 -3.25 -13.85 -7.39
N ASP A 202 -2.25 -14.65 -7.76
CA ASP A 202 -2.34 -15.90 -8.54
C ASP A 202 -3.00 -15.78 -9.92
N LYS A 203 -3.26 -14.55 -10.39
CA LYS A 203 -3.73 -14.28 -11.74
C LYS A 203 -2.55 -14.02 -12.66
N PRO A 204 -2.62 -14.49 -13.91
CA PRO A 204 -1.55 -14.26 -14.87
C PRO A 204 -1.43 -12.76 -15.18
N VAL A 205 -0.21 -12.29 -15.39
CA VAL A 205 0.03 -10.93 -15.87
C VAL A 205 -0.48 -10.79 -17.31
N LEU A 206 -1.05 -9.63 -17.64
CA LEU A 206 -1.53 -9.36 -19.01
C LEU A 206 -0.54 -8.51 -19.78
N LEU A 207 -0.43 -8.78 -21.07
CA LEU A 207 0.22 -7.92 -22.05
C LEU A 207 -0.81 -6.94 -22.59
N LYS A 208 -0.78 -5.70 -22.09
CA LYS A 208 -1.65 -4.62 -22.51
C LYS A 208 -1.02 -3.86 -23.67
N GLU A 209 -1.72 -3.77 -24.79
CA GLU A 209 -1.26 -2.98 -25.93
C GLU A 209 -1.49 -1.49 -25.68
N ILE A 210 -0.41 -0.69 -25.77
CA ILE A 210 -0.45 0.76 -25.62
C ILE A 210 0.35 1.37 -26.78
N PRO A 211 -0.26 2.20 -27.64
CA PRO A 211 0.33 2.64 -28.91
C PRO A 211 1.59 3.50 -28.74
N GLU A 212 1.75 4.17 -27.62
CA GLU A 212 2.94 4.95 -27.29
C GLU A 212 3.34 4.70 -25.83
N THR A 213 4.61 4.90 -25.50
CA THR A 213 5.06 4.80 -24.12
C THR A 213 4.40 5.89 -23.27
N PRO A 214 3.64 5.53 -22.21
CA PRO A 214 2.94 6.50 -21.38
C PRO A 214 3.90 7.54 -20.79
N LYS A 215 3.68 8.83 -21.09
CA LYS A 215 4.48 9.92 -20.49
C LYS A 215 4.06 10.19 -19.05
N LEU A 216 2.81 9.88 -18.74
CA LEU A 216 2.19 10.09 -17.44
C LEU A 216 1.24 8.91 -17.16
N ILE A 217 1.44 8.22 -16.05
CA ILE A 217 0.57 7.15 -15.56
C ILE A 217 -0.16 7.67 -14.32
N THR A 218 -1.47 7.41 -14.25
CA THR A 218 -2.36 7.87 -13.17
C THR A 218 -3.12 6.70 -12.56
N GLY A 219 -3.93 6.95 -11.51
CA GLY A 219 -4.57 5.93 -10.67
C GLY A 219 -5.16 4.70 -11.38
N SER A 220 -5.80 4.88 -12.55
CA SER A 220 -6.41 3.80 -13.33
C SER A 220 -5.43 2.86 -14.04
N GLU A 221 -4.17 3.28 -14.20
CA GLU A 221 -3.12 2.57 -14.94
C GLU A 221 -1.94 2.19 -14.02
N THR A 222 -2.19 2.21 -12.71
CA THR A 222 -1.19 1.83 -11.69
C THR A 222 -0.82 0.34 -11.75
N ASP A 223 -1.61 -0.47 -12.44
CA ASP A 223 -1.36 -1.88 -12.76
C ASP A 223 -0.15 -2.08 -13.70
N LEU A 224 0.26 -1.04 -14.44
CA LEU A 224 1.46 -1.06 -15.29
C LEU A 224 2.75 -0.79 -14.52
N ILE A 225 2.65 -0.22 -13.31
CA ILE A 225 3.80 0.19 -12.51
C ILE A 225 4.24 -0.95 -11.59
N PHE A 226 5.54 -1.23 -11.65
CA PHE A 226 6.24 -2.11 -10.72
C PHE A 226 7.33 -1.32 -10.02
N PHE A 227 7.48 -1.50 -8.71
CA PHE A 227 8.64 -1.02 -8.00
C PHE A 227 9.77 -2.03 -8.18
N TRP A 228 10.82 -1.59 -8.86
CA TRP A 228 12.01 -2.39 -9.08
C TRP A 228 12.97 -2.26 -7.90
N GLU A 229 13.32 -3.39 -7.32
CA GLU A 229 14.34 -3.49 -6.28
C GLU A 229 15.41 -4.48 -6.72
N LYS A 230 16.68 -4.10 -6.51
CA LYS A 230 17.82 -4.97 -6.80
C LYS A 230 18.53 -5.29 -5.49
N ILE A 231 18.55 -6.57 -5.13
CA ILE A 231 19.28 -7.09 -3.96
C ILE A 231 20.34 -8.05 -4.49
N ASN A 232 21.62 -7.69 -4.30
CA ASN A 232 22.76 -8.40 -4.89
C ASN A 232 22.64 -8.49 -6.43
N SER A 233 22.63 -9.71 -6.98
CA SER A 233 22.42 -9.98 -8.41
C SER A 233 20.96 -10.23 -8.80
N LYS A 234 20.05 -10.26 -7.81
CA LYS A 234 18.63 -10.60 -8.00
C LYS A 234 17.78 -9.34 -8.11
N ASN A 235 16.77 -9.39 -8.96
CA ASN A 235 15.84 -8.31 -9.25
C ASN A 235 14.43 -8.73 -8.85
N TYR A 236 13.71 -7.81 -8.21
CA TYR A 236 12.37 -8.01 -7.69
C TYR A 236 11.47 -6.90 -8.26
N PHE A 237 10.24 -7.26 -8.60
CA PHE A 237 9.27 -6.35 -9.21
C PHE A 237 7.97 -6.40 -8.44
N THR A 238 7.79 -5.47 -7.50
CA THR A 238 6.58 -5.39 -6.67
C THR A 238 5.51 -4.57 -7.39
N SER A 239 4.27 -5.04 -7.46
CA SER A 239 3.18 -4.29 -8.12
C SER A 239 2.82 -3.03 -7.33
N ALA A 240 2.63 -1.90 -8.01
CA ALA A 240 2.11 -0.70 -7.38
C ALA A 240 0.60 -0.78 -7.09
N ALA A 241 -0.15 -1.51 -7.93
CA ALA A 241 -1.57 -1.78 -7.71
C ALA A 241 -1.81 -2.76 -6.56
N PHE A 242 -0.90 -3.75 -6.40
CA PHE A 242 -0.97 -4.76 -5.35
C PHE A 242 0.36 -4.81 -4.56
N PRO A 243 0.55 -3.92 -3.56
CA PRO A 243 1.85 -3.69 -2.92
C PRO A 243 2.50 -4.89 -2.21
N GLU A 244 1.74 -5.95 -1.92
CA GLU A 244 2.24 -7.18 -1.29
C GLU A 244 2.63 -8.26 -2.30
N LEU A 245 2.41 -8.02 -3.60
CA LEU A 245 2.60 -9.02 -4.64
C LEU A 245 3.73 -8.64 -5.58
N LEU A 246 4.52 -9.64 -5.96
CA LEU A 246 5.63 -9.52 -6.89
C LEU A 246 5.34 -10.31 -8.17
N ILE A 247 5.95 -9.90 -9.27
CA ILE A 247 6.03 -10.74 -10.47
C ILE A 247 6.68 -12.07 -10.07
N ALA A 248 6.04 -13.16 -10.46
CA ALA A 248 6.44 -14.48 -10.07
C ALA A 248 6.29 -15.50 -11.20
N THR A 249 7.13 -16.52 -11.18
CA THR A 249 7.08 -17.66 -12.09
C THR A 249 6.87 -18.95 -11.33
N LYS A 250 6.35 -19.94 -12.04
CA LYS A 250 6.25 -21.33 -11.60
C LYS A 250 6.54 -22.21 -12.80
N GLU A 251 7.03 -23.41 -12.56
CA GLU A 251 7.39 -24.35 -13.61
C GLU A 251 6.25 -24.55 -14.63
N GLN A 252 6.56 -24.35 -15.92
CA GLN A 252 5.64 -24.52 -17.05
C GLN A 252 4.31 -23.77 -16.91
N SER A 253 4.33 -22.65 -16.18
CA SER A 253 3.13 -21.89 -15.82
C SER A 253 3.18 -20.48 -16.37
N GLN A 254 2.02 -19.83 -16.39
CA GLN A 254 1.93 -18.42 -16.73
C GLN A 254 2.61 -17.58 -15.64
N VAL A 255 3.28 -16.51 -16.07
CA VAL A 255 3.82 -15.49 -15.17
C VAL A 255 2.64 -14.84 -14.48
N HIS A 256 2.69 -14.74 -13.15
CA HIS A 256 1.58 -14.26 -12.31
C HIS A 256 2.11 -13.35 -11.21
N LEU A 257 1.24 -12.90 -10.32
CA LEU A 257 1.64 -12.19 -9.11
C LEU A 257 1.51 -13.07 -7.88
N ALA A 258 2.56 -13.13 -7.06
CA ALA A 258 2.58 -13.90 -5.83
C ALA A 258 3.37 -13.19 -4.72
N ARG A 259 3.15 -13.61 -3.47
CA ARG A 259 3.89 -13.10 -2.29
C ARG A 259 5.26 -13.76 -2.12
N GLY A 260 5.50 -14.90 -2.77
CA GLY A 260 6.71 -15.70 -2.62
C GLY A 260 6.44 -17.17 -2.94
N LEU A 261 7.12 -18.06 -2.20
CA LEU A 261 7.01 -19.51 -2.38
C LEU A 261 5.55 -19.98 -2.34
N PRO A 262 5.15 -20.95 -3.20
CA PRO A 262 6.01 -21.80 -4.03
C PRO A 262 6.47 -21.16 -5.35
N SER A 263 6.10 -19.91 -5.63
CA SER A 263 6.50 -19.21 -6.83
C SER A 263 7.87 -18.54 -6.68
N MET A 264 8.64 -18.50 -7.76
CA MET A 264 9.93 -17.81 -7.81
C MET A 264 9.70 -16.34 -8.12
N ILE A 265 10.19 -15.45 -7.27
CA ILE A 265 9.94 -13.99 -7.36
C ILE A 265 11.21 -13.20 -7.70
N ASP A 266 12.34 -13.90 -7.78
CA ASP A 266 13.66 -13.34 -8.00
C ASP A 266 14.15 -13.62 -9.42
N PHE A 267 14.57 -12.55 -10.10
CA PHE A 267 15.02 -12.63 -11.49
C PHE A 267 16.48 -12.22 -11.63
N GLN A 268 17.23 -13.00 -12.41
CA GLN A 268 18.48 -12.56 -13.00
C GLN A 268 18.19 -11.79 -14.29
N ILE A 269 18.80 -10.62 -14.43
CA ILE A 269 18.71 -9.79 -15.64
C ILE A 269 20.06 -9.82 -16.36
N SER A 270 20.04 -10.18 -17.65
CA SER A 270 21.18 -10.11 -18.57
C SER A 270 20.94 -9.13 -19.70
#